data_AF-A0A970L1J2-F1
#
_entry.id   AF-A0A970L1J2-F1
#
_cell.length_a   1.000
_cell.length_b   1.000
_cell.length_c   1.000
_cell.angle_alpha   90.00
_cell.angle_beta   90.00
_cell.angle_gamma   90.00
#
_symmetry.space_group_name_H-M   'P 1'
#
loop_
_entity.id
_entity.type
_entity.pdbx_description
1 polymer ?
#
loop_
_entity_poly.entity_id
_entity_poly.type
_entity_poly.pdbx_seq_one_letter_code
_entity_poly.pdbx_strand_id
1 'polypeptide(L)'
;MISVYPTSFLAGVIAGEYEWATDIDRSYAIQVSALGASTTDVSVSGLAGGLSLRKYVEGTALDGLYLGGAATVAYVNAKDAYESASAAVVALGGRAGYKLTLGASLVLDLAATVTVPVFASASIGDESGSAFGIGQLGAGFSVGLGYKW
;
A
#
# COMPACT_ATOMS: atom_id res chain seq x y z
N MET A 1 -18.95 -1.77 6.14
CA MET A 1 -18.66 -0.33 5.99
C MET A 1 -17.54 -0.25 4.99
N ILE A 2 -17.78 0.23 3.77
CA ILE A 2 -16.84 0.12 2.64
C ILE A 2 -16.27 1.50 2.31
N SER A 3 -14.95 1.58 2.27
CA SER A 3 -14.21 2.66 1.63
C SER A 3 -13.49 2.11 0.39
N VAL A 4 -13.11 2.98 -0.55
CA VAL A 4 -12.23 2.68 -1.68
C VAL A 4 -11.31 3.89 -1.85
N TYR A 5 -9.98 3.72 -1.80
CA TYR A 5 -9.01 4.81 -1.90
C TYR A 5 -8.05 4.60 -3.07
N PRO A 6 -8.01 5.49 -4.09
CA PRO A 6 -6.88 5.59 -4.98
C PRO A 6 -5.76 6.35 -4.28
N THR A 7 -4.59 5.74 -4.11
CA THR A 7 -3.43 6.40 -3.50
C THR A 7 -2.17 6.35 -4.37
N SER A 8 -1.53 7.52 -4.41
CA SER A 8 -0.12 7.86 -4.64
C SER A 8 0.34 8.27 -6.05
N PHE A 9 1.17 9.32 -6.03
CA PHE A 9 1.70 10.13 -7.13
C PHE A 9 2.93 9.46 -7.77
N LEU A 10 2.78 8.21 -8.18
CA LEU A 10 3.58 7.60 -9.25
C LEU A 10 2.63 7.48 -10.43
N ALA A 11 2.94 8.12 -11.56
CA ALA A 11 2.13 7.96 -12.76
C ALA A 11 1.96 6.46 -13.04
N GLY A 12 0.70 5.99 -13.04
CA GLY A 12 0.37 4.58 -13.27
C GLY A 12 0.11 3.71 -12.03
N VAL A 13 0.04 4.27 -10.81
CA VAL A 13 -0.45 3.53 -9.63
C VAL A 13 -1.93 3.81 -9.38
N ILE A 14 -2.73 2.76 -9.27
CA ILE A 14 -4.12 2.81 -8.80
C ILE A 14 -4.22 1.94 -7.57
N ALA A 15 -4.87 2.44 -6.53
CA ALA A 15 -5.17 1.66 -5.34
C ALA A 15 -6.66 1.64 -5.04
N GLY A 16 -7.07 0.66 -4.25
CA GLY A 16 -8.34 0.62 -3.54
C GLY A 16 -8.05 0.16 -2.12
N GLU A 17 -8.79 0.68 -1.14
CA GLU A 17 -8.68 0.21 0.23
C GLU A 17 -10.06 0.20 0.87
N TYR A 18 -10.39 -0.92 1.51
CA TYR A 18 -11.59 -1.16 2.28
C TYR A 18 -11.27 -1.12 3.76
N GLU A 19 -11.93 -0.26 4.53
CA GLU A 19 -11.72 -0.14 5.98
C GLU A 19 -13.02 -0.20 6.75
N TRP A 20 -13.02 -0.92 7.88
CA TRP A 20 -14.15 -1.01 8.78
C TRP A 20 -13.72 -0.84 10.24
N ALA A 21 -14.56 -0.16 11.01
CA ALA A 21 -14.41 -0.04 12.45
C ALA A 21 -14.55 -1.42 13.11
N THR A 22 -13.68 -1.70 14.08
CA THR A 22 -13.66 -2.95 14.85
C THR A 22 -13.92 -2.71 16.32
N ASP A 23 -13.69 -1.49 16.76
CA ASP A 23 -13.98 -0.98 18.09
C ASP A 23 -14.22 0.53 17.98
N ILE A 24 -14.46 1.19 19.11
CA ILE A 24 -14.69 2.64 19.18
C ILE A 24 -13.53 3.43 18.57
N ASP A 25 -12.28 3.02 18.79
CA ASP A 25 -11.07 3.72 18.36
C ASP A 25 -10.21 2.90 17.38
N ARG A 26 -10.72 1.77 16.86
CA ARG A 26 -9.93 0.83 16.04
C ARG A 26 -10.61 0.47 14.74
N SER A 27 -9.79 0.13 13.75
CA SER A 27 -10.24 -0.39 12.46
C SER A 27 -9.28 -1.41 11.87
N TYR A 28 -9.80 -2.23 10.98
CA TYR A 28 -9.01 -3.00 10.02
C TYR A 28 -9.19 -2.40 8.64
N ALA A 29 -8.11 -2.35 7.86
CA ALA A 29 -8.18 -2.00 6.45
C ALA A 29 -7.47 -3.04 5.58
N ILE A 30 -8.04 -3.32 4.41
CA ILE A 30 -7.44 -4.12 3.34
C ILE A 30 -7.15 -3.17 2.19
N GLN A 31 -5.92 -3.15 1.69
CA GLN A 31 -5.53 -2.38 0.52
C GLN A 31 -5.11 -3.31 -0.62
N VAL A 32 -5.43 -2.91 -1.85
CA VAL A 32 -4.89 -3.49 -3.08
C VAL A 32 -4.43 -2.34 -3.97
N SER A 33 -3.27 -2.47 -4.58
CA SER A 33 -2.78 -1.52 -5.57
C SER A 33 -2.17 -2.22 -6.77
N ALA A 34 -2.25 -1.56 -7.91
CA ALA A 34 -1.63 -1.96 -9.16
C ALA A 34 -0.75 -0.82 -9.67
N LEU A 35 0.40 -1.16 -10.21
CA LEU A 35 1.33 -0.27 -10.89
C LEU A 35 1.44 -0.72 -12.35
N GLY A 36 1.41 0.23 -13.28
CA GLY A 36 1.77 -0.01 -14.67
C GLY A 36 2.52 1.18 -15.24
N ALA A 37 3.73 0.94 -15.76
CA ALA A 37 4.54 1.95 -16.44
C ALA A 37 5.25 1.30 -17.63
N SER A 38 5.33 2.00 -18.76
CA SER A 38 6.04 1.50 -19.94
C SER A 38 6.79 2.62 -20.63
N THR A 39 8.03 2.33 -21.01
CA THR A 39 8.83 3.10 -21.97
C THR A 39 8.95 2.31 -23.28
N THR A 40 9.67 2.84 -24.26
CA THR A 40 9.93 2.14 -25.53
C THR A 40 10.66 0.81 -25.34
N ASP A 41 11.52 0.74 -24.32
CA ASP A 41 12.44 -0.38 -24.13
C ASP A 41 12.05 -1.29 -22.95
N VAL A 42 11.33 -0.76 -21.97
CA VAL A 42 11.03 -1.46 -20.71
C VAL A 42 9.57 -1.26 -20.31
N SER A 43 8.91 -2.36 -19.96
CA SER A 43 7.58 -2.37 -19.35
C SER A 43 7.67 -2.87 -17.91
N VAL A 44 6.99 -2.20 -17.00
CA VAL A 44 6.91 -2.55 -15.59
C VAL A 44 5.45 -2.66 -15.20
N SER A 45 5.10 -3.76 -14.54
CA SER A 45 3.81 -3.95 -13.91
C SER A 45 4.00 -4.42 -12.49
N GLY A 46 3.05 -4.12 -11.62
CA GLY A 46 3.10 -4.56 -10.24
C GLY A 46 1.72 -4.67 -9.64
N LEU A 47 1.60 -5.58 -8.68
CA LEU A 47 0.43 -5.75 -7.84
C LEU A 47 0.90 -5.81 -6.40
N ALA A 48 0.26 -5.05 -5.52
CA ALA A 48 0.49 -5.15 -4.10
C ALA A 48 -0.85 -5.25 -3.36
N GLY A 49 -0.81 -5.91 -2.23
CA GLY A 49 -1.94 -6.03 -1.33
C GLY A 49 -1.46 -6.01 0.10
N GLY A 50 -2.29 -5.51 1.01
CA GLY A 50 -1.91 -5.39 2.40
C GLY A 50 -3.08 -5.33 3.36
N LEU A 51 -2.78 -5.61 4.61
CA LEU A 51 -3.69 -5.50 5.73
C LEU A 51 -3.11 -4.49 6.71
N SER A 52 -3.96 -3.67 7.32
CA SER A 52 -3.54 -2.76 8.37
C SER A 52 -4.52 -2.75 9.54
N LEU A 53 -3.95 -2.55 10.72
CA LEU A 53 -4.61 -2.38 12.00
C LEU A 53 -4.39 -0.94 12.43
N ARG A 54 -5.45 -0.15 12.57
CA ARG A 54 -5.32 1.28 12.88
C ARG A 54 -6.00 1.59 14.20
N LYS A 55 -5.33 2.41 15.00
CA LYS A 55 -5.84 3.02 16.22
C LYS A 55 -5.93 4.52 16.03
N TYR A 56 -7.11 5.08 16.27
CA TYR A 56 -7.39 6.51 16.18
C TYR A 56 -7.09 7.18 17.52
N VAL A 57 -6.40 8.32 17.47
CA VAL A 57 -5.80 8.95 18.66
C VAL A 57 -6.82 9.81 19.43
N GLU A 58 -7.69 10.53 18.73
CA GLU A 58 -8.57 11.55 19.31
C GLU A 58 -10.04 11.41 18.90
N GLY A 59 -10.55 10.19 18.69
CA GLY A 59 -11.94 10.07 18.27
C GLY A 59 -12.44 8.66 18.01
N THR A 60 -13.58 8.61 17.33
CA THR A 60 -14.16 7.38 16.81
C THR A 60 -13.40 6.91 15.59
N ALA A 61 -13.33 5.60 15.38
CA ALA A 61 -12.72 5.02 14.19
C ALA A 61 -13.23 5.70 12.90
N LEU A 62 -12.35 5.76 11.90
CA LEU A 62 -12.60 6.32 10.56
C LEU A 62 -12.64 7.84 10.47
N ASP A 63 -12.17 8.56 11.49
CA ASP A 63 -12.05 10.02 11.45
C ASP A 63 -10.93 10.51 12.37
N GLY A 64 -10.10 11.43 11.89
CA GLY A 64 -8.96 12.00 12.62
C GLY A 64 -7.65 11.24 12.47
N LEU A 65 -6.71 11.55 13.37
CA LEU A 65 -5.36 11.00 13.38
C LEU A 65 -5.37 9.52 13.78
N TYR A 66 -4.62 8.69 13.06
CA TYR A 66 -4.44 7.29 13.38
C TYR A 66 -2.98 6.83 13.25
N LEU A 67 -2.66 5.80 14.01
CA LEU A 67 -1.40 5.04 13.94
C LEU A 67 -1.73 3.56 13.83
N GLY A 68 -0.93 2.80 13.09
CA GLY A 68 -1.25 1.42 12.83
C GLY A 68 -0.08 0.57 12.37
N GLY A 69 -0.23 -0.74 12.55
CA GLY A 69 0.65 -1.73 11.93
C GLY A 69 0.11 -2.15 10.58
N ALA A 70 1.00 -2.48 9.64
CA ALA A 70 0.64 -2.96 8.31
C ALA A 70 1.52 -4.15 7.90
N ALA A 71 0.90 -5.10 7.18
CA ALA A 71 1.59 -6.16 6.47
C ALA A 71 1.25 -6.02 4.98
N THR A 72 2.27 -6.04 4.13
CA THR A 72 2.14 -5.85 2.69
C THR A 72 2.84 -6.97 1.95
N VAL A 73 2.20 -7.45 0.88
CA VAL A 73 2.79 -8.34 -0.11
C VAL A 73 2.79 -7.59 -1.43
N ALA A 74 3.92 -7.55 -2.12
CA ALA A 74 4.05 -6.91 -3.42
C ALA A 74 4.73 -7.87 -4.40
N TYR A 75 4.25 -7.86 -5.63
CA TYR A 75 4.86 -8.51 -6.77
C TYR A 75 5.07 -7.47 -7.87
N VAL A 76 6.28 -7.41 -8.41
CA VAL A 76 6.64 -6.52 -9.51
C VAL A 76 7.27 -7.35 -10.61
N ASN A 77 6.90 -7.07 -11.84
CA ASN A 77 7.48 -7.63 -13.03
C ASN A 77 8.00 -6.49 -13.91
N ALA A 78 9.23 -6.63 -14.38
CA ALA A 78 9.85 -5.75 -15.35
C ALA A 78 10.27 -6.58 -16.56
N LYS A 79 9.97 -6.11 -17.76
CA LYS A 79 10.27 -6.80 -19.00
C LYS A 79 10.84 -5.83 -20.01
N ASP A 80 11.96 -6.19 -20.61
CA ASP A 80 12.52 -5.51 -21.78
C ASP A 80 12.42 -6.41 -23.03
N ALA A 81 13.09 -6.02 -24.12
CA ALA A 81 13.08 -6.75 -25.39
C ALA A 81 13.78 -8.13 -25.33
N TYR A 82 14.63 -8.37 -24.34
CA TYR A 82 15.52 -9.53 -24.27
C TYR A 82 15.27 -10.40 -23.04
N GLU A 83 14.79 -9.82 -21.95
CA GLU A 83 14.75 -10.45 -20.65
C GLU A 83 13.51 -10.01 -19.82
N SER A 84 13.19 -10.81 -18.82
CA SER A 84 12.16 -10.49 -17.84
C SER A 84 12.71 -10.72 -16.44
N ALA A 85 12.51 -9.72 -15.60
CA ALA A 85 12.83 -9.74 -14.19
C ALA A 85 11.53 -9.70 -13.37
N SER A 86 11.51 -10.39 -12.23
CA SER A 86 10.42 -10.28 -11.28
C SER A 86 10.93 -10.21 -9.86
N ALA A 87 10.17 -9.56 -8.99
CA ALA A 87 10.45 -9.47 -7.57
C ALA A 87 9.16 -9.67 -6.77
N ALA A 88 9.23 -10.48 -5.72
CA ALA A 88 8.19 -10.64 -4.73
C ALA A 88 8.72 -10.24 -3.37
N VAL A 89 7.94 -9.46 -2.63
CA VAL A 89 8.34 -8.89 -1.33
C VAL A 89 7.19 -9.06 -0.34
N VAL A 90 7.52 -9.49 0.87
CA VAL A 90 6.66 -9.39 2.05
C VAL A 90 7.31 -8.41 3.01
N ALA A 91 6.56 -7.39 3.40
CA ALA A 91 7.03 -6.34 4.29
C ALA A 91 6.07 -6.14 5.46
N LEU A 92 6.66 -5.86 6.62
CA LEU A 92 5.94 -5.43 7.82
C LEU A 92 6.29 -3.98 8.11
N GLY A 93 5.34 -3.24 8.65
CA GLY A 93 5.53 -1.81 8.79
C GLY A 93 4.53 -1.11 9.69
N GLY A 94 4.72 0.20 9.80
CA GLY A 94 3.81 1.12 10.42
C GLY A 94 3.17 2.04 9.39
N ARG A 95 1.93 2.46 9.66
CA ARG A 95 1.21 3.50 8.93
C ARG A 95 0.75 4.55 9.93
N ALA A 96 1.00 5.80 9.61
CA ALA A 96 0.47 6.95 10.34
C ALA A 96 -0.31 7.80 9.35
N GLY A 97 -1.48 8.29 9.73
CA GLY A 97 -2.26 9.12 8.82
C GLY A 97 -3.34 9.91 9.51
N TYR A 98 -4.00 10.76 8.73
CA TYR A 98 -5.09 11.60 9.17
C TYR A 98 -6.23 11.46 8.18
N LYS A 99 -7.38 10.98 8.66
CA LYS A 99 -8.62 10.99 7.89
C LYS A 99 -9.43 12.21 8.22
N LEU A 100 -9.96 12.82 7.16
CA LEU A 100 -10.89 13.92 7.25
C LEU A 100 -12.19 13.52 6.56
N THR A 101 -13.27 13.40 7.32
CA THR A 101 -14.61 13.27 6.75
C THR A 101 -15.13 14.64 6.32
N LEU A 102 -15.34 14.82 5.03
CA LEU A 102 -15.87 16.03 4.40
C LEU A 102 -17.38 15.86 4.12
N GLY A 103 -18.20 16.70 4.76
CA GLY A 103 -19.65 16.62 4.63
C GLY A 103 -20.21 15.31 5.21
N ALA A 104 -21.21 14.73 4.54
CA ALA A 104 -21.89 13.53 5.05
C ALA A 104 -21.11 12.22 4.83
N SER A 105 -20.25 12.17 3.81
CA SER A 105 -19.72 10.87 3.35
C SER A 105 -18.40 10.91 2.60
N LEU A 106 -17.89 12.06 2.15
CA LEU A 106 -16.60 12.08 1.45
C LEU A 106 -15.47 11.95 2.47
N VAL A 107 -14.42 11.19 2.16
CA VAL A 107 -13.26 11.03 3.05
C VAL A 107 -11.99 11.35 2.29
N LEU A 108 -11.14 12.17 2.90
CA LEU A 108 -9.75 12.39 2.49
C LEU A 108 -8.83 11.67 3.49
N ASP A 109 -7.93 10.83 3.01
CA ASP A 109 -6.90 10.17 3.83
C ASP A 109 -5.51 10.66 3.41
N LEU A 110 -4.75 11.20 4.37
CA LEU A 110 -3.36 11.59 4.19
C LEU A 110 -2.51 10.70 5.08
N ALA A 111 -1.62 9.89 4.51
CA ALA A 111 -0.87 8.93 5.30
C ALA A 111 0.59 8.77 4.84
N ALA A 112 1.43 8.47 5.81
CA ALA A 112 2.80 8.00 5.64
C ALA A 112 2.89 6.54 6.06
N THR A 113 3.70 5.77 5.35
CA THR A 113 3.95 4.36 5.62
C THR A 113 5.45 4.12 5.68
N VAL A 114 5.89 3.33 6.65
CA VAL A 114 7.27 2.85 6.76
C VAL A 114 7.23 1.34 6.84
N THR A 115 7.97 0.65 6.00
CA THR A 115 7.98 -0.81 5.88
C THR A 115 9.40 -1.36 5.88
N VAL A 116 9.57 -2.56 6.40
CA VAL A 116 10.79 -3.35 6.33
C VAL A 116 10.46 -4.67 5.63
N PRO A 117 11.11 -4.99 4.50
CA PRO A 117 11.02 -6.32 3.90
C PRO A 117 11.52 -7.37 4.88
N VAL A 118 10.64 -8.32 5.21
CA VAL A 118 10.98 -9.52 6.01
C VAL A 118 11.24 -10.72 5.12
N PHE A 119 10.75 -10.67 3.87
CA PHE A 119 11.06 -11.63 2.83
C PHE A 119 11.14 -10.89 1.50
N ALA A 120 12.12 -11.27 0.68
CA ALA A 120 12.25 -10.77 -0.67
C ALA A 120 12.88 -11.85 -1.55
N SER A 121 12.34 -12.02 -2.75
CA SER A 121 12.88 -12.89 -3.79
C SER A 121 12.86 -12.14 -5.11
N ALA A 122 13.91 -12.32 -5.91
CA ALA A 122 14.00 -11.78 -7.26
C ALA A 122 14.42 -12.87 -8.24
N SER A 123 13.95 -12.77 -9.47
CA SER A 123 14.33 -13.65 -10.58
C SER A 123 14.65 -12.82 -11.80
N ILE A 124 15.64 -13.24 -12.58
CA ILE A 124 16.01 -12.66 -13.87
C ILE A 124 16.36 -13.83 -14.80
N GLY A 125 15.58 -14.02 -15.87
CA GLY A 125 15.72 -15.21 -16.72
C GLY A 125 15.53 -16.50 -15.91
N ASP A 126 16.51 -17.41 -16.00
CA ASP A 126 16.54 -18.68 -15.25
C ASP A 126 17.20 -18.55 -13.86
N GLU A 127 17.77 -17.39 -13.53
CA GLU A 127 18.42 -17.15 -12.25
C GLU A 127 17.41 -16.66 -11.20
N SER A 128 17.54 -17.16 -9.98
CA SER A 128 16.72 -16.73 -8.84
C SER A 128 17.58 -16.50 -7.60
N GLY A 129 17.23 -15.46 -6.85
CA GLY A 129 17.88 -15.09 -5.61
C GLY A 129 16.85 -14.76 -4.53
N SER A 130 17.17 -15.11 -3.29
CA SER A 130 16.41 -14.73 -2.10
C SER A 130 17.22 -13.76 -1.24
N ALA A 131 16.52 -13.04 -0.35
CA ALA A 131 17.11 -12.11 0.62
C ALA A 131 17.70 -10.80 0.08
N PHE A 132 17.35 -10.37 -1.14
CA PHE A 132 17.70 -9.03 -1.61
C PHE A 132 16.95 -7.95 -0.82
N GLY A 133 17.66 -6.97 -0.25
CA GLY A 133 17.05 -5.81 0.39
C GLY A 133 16.31 -6.10 1.71
N ILE A 134 16.46 -7.29 2.31
CA ILE A 134 15.92 -7.57 3.65
C ILE A 134 16.53 -6.58 4.66
N GLY A 135 15.68 -6.04 5.52
CA GLY A 135 16.09 -5.05 6.53
C GLY A 135 16.24 -3.62 6.01
N GLN A 136 16.09 -3.38 4.70
CA GLN A 136 16.07 -2.02 4.17
C GLN A 136 14.76 -1.32 4.55
N LEU A 137 14.84 -0.06 4.95
CA LEU A 137 13.66 0.74 5.24
C LEU A 137 13.07 1.30 3.94
N GLY A 138 11.83 0.94 3.66
CA GLY A 138 10.98 1.60 2.67
C GLY A 138 10.09 2.63 3.33
N ALA A 139 9.90 3.79 2.68
CA ALA A 139 8.97 4.83 3.11
C ALA A 139 8.11 5.30 1.95
N GLY A 140 6.88 5.73 2.23
CA GLY A 140 5.97 6.22 1.22
C GLY A 140 4.89 7.14 1.79
N PHE A 141 4.34 7.99 0.93
CA PHE A 141 3.22 8.87 1.23
C PHE A 141 2.04 8.56 0.31
N SER A 142 0.84 8.67 0.86
CA SER A 142 -0.41 8.45 0.14
C SER A 142 -1.41 9.55 0.43
N VAL A 143 -2.09 10.00 -0.61
CA VAL A 143 -3.30 10.80 -0.55
C VAL A 143 -4.41 9.97 -1.14
N GLY A 144 -5.49 9.75 -0.40
CA GLY A 144 -6.63 8.94 -0.81
C GLY A 144 -7.93 9.73 -0.74
N LEU A 145 -8.80 9.54 -1.72
CA LEU A 145 -10.17 10.06 -1.71
C LEU A 145 -11.13 8.86 -1.67
N GLY A 146 -12.12 8.90 -0.78
CA GLY A 146 -13.04 7.79 -0.59
C GLY A 146 -14.42 8.24 -0.14
N TYR A 147 -15.28 7.26 0.12
CA TYR A 147 -16.66 7.46 0.55
C TYR A 147 -16.92 6.61 1.79
N LYS A 148 -17.64 7.18 2.77
CA LYS A 148 -18.02 6.61 4.06
C LYS A 148 -19.55 6.57 4.13
N TRP A 149 -20.09 5.40 4.46
CA TRP A 149 -21.53 5.18 4.62
C TRP A 149 -21.85 4.35 5.85
#